data_AF-A0A9E2CQT6-F1
#
_entry.id   AF-A0A9E2CQT6-F1
#
_cell.length_a   1.000
_cell.length_b   1.000
_cell.length_c   1.000
_cell.angle_alpha   90.00
_cell.angle_beta   90.00
_cell.angle_gamma   90.00
#
_symmetry.space_group_name_H-M   'P 1'
#
loop_
_entity.id
_entity.type
_entity.pdbx_description
1 polymer ?
#
loop_
_entity_poly.entity_id
_entity_poly.type
_entity_poly.pdbx_seq_one_letter_code
_entity_poly.pdbx_strand_id
1 'polypeptide(L)'
;MPTRRPTDDSTEELTAKKALIDAQIAALDARRRLTKKRDEDRLKWLLGTLIFDRLSAEPALQSIVRRDLPDRLTQRDYDRNLWHILFPETQEDRP
;
A
#
# COMPACT_ATOMS: atom_id res chain seq x y z
N MET A 1 -45.42 28.52 -27.18
CA MET A 1 -43.99 28.42 -26.85
C MET A 1 -43.86 28.69 -25.36
N PRO A 2 -43.49 27.72 -24.51
CA PRO A 2 -43.35 27.98 -23.07
C PRO A 2 -42.04 28.73 -22.83
N THR A 3 -42.14 29.93 -22.27
CA THR A 3 -40.99 30.78 -21.92
C THR A 3 -40.35 30.22 -20.66
N ARG A 4 -39.09 29.75 -20.76
CA ARG A 4 -38.28 29.29 -19.63
C ARG A 4 -38.12 30.42 -18.61
N ARG A 5 -38.30 30.12 -17.32
CA ARG A 5 -38.18 31.12 -16.26
C ARG A 5 -36.69 31.35 -15.96
N PRO A 6 -36.23 32.60 -15.76
CA PRO A 6 -34.82 32.90 -15.48
C PRO A 6 -34.27 32.23 -14.21
N THR A 7 -35.15 31.78 -13.32
CA THR A 7 -34.82 30.98 -12.15
C THR A 7 -34.35 29.56 -12.51
N ASP A 8 -34.91 28.94 -13.55
CA ASP A 8 -34.55 27.57 -13.96
C ASP A 8 -33.14 27.54 -14.56
N ASP A 9 -32.79 28.53 -15.39
CA ASP A 9 -31.43 28.66 -15.95
C ASP A 9 -30.39 28.91 -14.84
N SER A 10 -30.74 29.66 -13.80
CA SER A 10 -29.88 29.87 -12.63
C SER A 10 -29.67 28.58 -11.82
N THR A 11 -30.71 27.74 -11.69
CA THR A 11 -30.58 26.44 -11.01
C THR A 11 -29.75 25.44 -11.80
N GLU A 12 -29.90 25.40 -13.13
CA GLU A 12 -29.09 24.55 -14.01
C GLU A 12 -27.60 24.94 -13.93
N GLU A 13 -27.30 26.24 -13.97
CA GLU A 13 -25.92 26.72 -13.77
C GLU A 13 -25.33 26.35 -12.41
N LEU A 14 -26.13 26.47 -11.34
CA LEU A 14 -25.69 26.10 -9.99
C LEU A 14 -25.44 24.59 -9.87
N THR A 15 -26.27 23.76 -10.49
CA THR A 15 -26.07 22.30 -10.52
C THR A 15 -24.84 21.90 -11.33
N ALA A 16 -24.59 22.57 -12.46
CA ALA A 16 -23.39 22.34 -13.27
C ALA A 16 -22.11 22.77 -12.52
N LYS A 17 -22.14 23.94 -11.85
CA LYS A 17 -21.04 24.41 -10.99
C LYS A 17 -20.79 23.45 -9.82
N LYS A 18 -21.84 22.92 -9.20
CA LYS A 18 -21.73 21.91 -8.13
C LYS A 18 -21.09 20.62 -8.64
N ALA A 19 -21.55 20.08 -9.78
CA ALA A 19 -21.00 18.86 -10.37
C ALA A 19 -19.51 19.02 -10.72
N LEU A 20 -19.11 20.20 -11.20
CA LEU A 20 -17.71 20.53 -11.46
C LEU A 20 -16.86 20.52 -10.18
N ILE A 21 -17.36 21.12 -9.10
CA ILE A 21 -16.68 21.13 -7.80
C ILE A 21 -16.58 19.71 -7.23
N ASP A 22 -17.66 18.92 -7.28
CA ASP A 22 -17.67 17.54 -6.81
C ASP A 22 -16.65 16.67 -7.57
N ALA A 23 -16.52 16.86 -8.89
CA ALA A 23 -15.51 16.19 -9.71
C ALA A 23 -14.08 16.58 -9.30
N GLN A 24 -13.84 17.87 -9.00
CA GLN A 24 -12.53 18.34 -8.53
C GLN A 24 -12.18 17.78 -7.14
N ILE A 25 -13.16 17.71 -6.23
CA ILE A 25 -12.99 17.08 -4.90
C ILE A 25 -12.63 15.60 -5.07
N ALA A 26 -13.37 14.86 -5.90
CA ALA A 26 -13.11 13.46 -6.16
C ALA A 26 -11.71 13.22 -6.74
N ALA A 27 -11.26 14.08 -7.67
CA ALA A 27 -9.92 14.03 -8.23
C ALA A 27 -8.82 14.32 -7.18
N LEU A 28 -9.05 15.30 -6.31
CA LEU A 28 -8.14 15.62 -5.20
C LEU A 28 -8.04 14.46 -4.19
N ASP A 29 -9.16 13.83 -3.86
CA ASP A 29 -9.17 12.68 -2.95
C ASP A 29 -8.51 11.45 -3.55
N ALA A 30 -8.72 11.18 -4.85
CA ALA A 30 -8.01 10.13 -5.56
C ALA A 30 -6.49 10.36 -5.52
N ARG A 31 -6.03 11.61 -5.74
CA ARG A 31 -4.62 11.99 -5.64
C ARG A 31 -4.07 11.82 -4.22
N ARG A 32 -4.83 12.21 -3.19
CA ARG A 32 -4.44 12.01 -1.78
C ARG A 32 -4.29 10.54 -1.45
N ARG A 33 -5.21 9.68 -1.89
CA ARG A 33 -5.14 8.22 -1.68
C ARG A 33 -3.91 7.60 -2.36
N LEU A 34 -3.60 8.04 -3.58
CA LEU A 34 -2.40 7.61 -4.30
C LEU A 34 -1.11 8.01 -3.57
N THR A 35 -1.01 9.26 -3.11
CA THR A 35 0.15 9.72 -2.33
C THR A 35 0.29 8.92 -1.04
N LYS A 36 -0.79 8.74 -0.29
CA LYS A 36 -0.79 7.95 0.95
C LYS A 36 -0.32 6.51 0.71
N LYS A 37 -0.84 5.85 -0.33
CA LYS A 37 -0.42 4.50 -0.69
C LYS A 37 1.07 4.43 -1.03
N ARG A 38 1.58 5.40 -1.81
CA ARG A 38 3.00 5.48 -2.14
C ARG A 38 3.87 5.67 -0.90
N ASP A 39 3.44 6.52 0.02
CA ASP A 39 4.16 6.77 1.26
C ASP A 39 4.12 5.54 2.19
N GLU A 40 3.00 4.81 2.25
CA GLU A 40 2.90 3.51 2.94
C GLU A 40 3.82 2.44 2.31
N ASP A 41 3.86 2.35 0.98
CA ASP A 41 4.75 1.43 0.27
C ASP A 41 6.21 1.79 0.51
N ARG A 42 6.54 3.09 0.55
CA ARG A 42 7.89 3.57 0.89
C ARG A 42 8.25 3.26 2.34
N LEU A 43 7.32 3.41 3.29
CA LEU A 43 7.53 3.04 4.68
C LEU A 43 7.79 1.54 4.82
N LYS A 44 6.99 0.70 4.16
CA LYS A 44 7.21 -0.76 4.15
C LYS A 44 8.57 -1.13 3.55
N TRP A 45 8.97 -0.46 2.47
CA TRP A 45 10.28 -0.68 1.85
C TRP A 45 11.41 -0.28 2.80
N LEU A 46 11.37 0.92 3.38
CA LEU A 46 12.37 1.38 4.34
C LEU A 46 12.45 0.48 5.58
N LEU A 47 11.30 0.07 6.12
CA LEU A 47 11.23 -0.86 7.25
C LEU A 47 11.82 -2.22 6.86
N GLY A 48 11.47 -2.72 5.68
CA GLY A 48 12.03 -3.96 5.14
C GLY A 48 13.55 -3.91 5.01
N THR A 49 14.10 -2.82 4.47
CA THR A 49 15.55 -2.61 4.36
C THR A 49 16.22 -2.54 5.73
N LEU A 50 15.67 -1.75 6.67
CA LEU A 50 16.22 -1.63 8.02
C LEU A 50 16.19 -2.94 8.80
N ILE A 51 15.09 -3.70 8.70
CA ILE A 51 14.99 -5.02 9.33
C ILE A 51 15.96 -5.98 8.69
N PHE A 52 16.08 -6.01 7.35
CA PHE A 52 17.01 -6.87 6.64
C PHE A 52 18.46 -6.60 7.05
N ASP A 53 18.87 -5.32 7.07
CA ASP A 53 20.22 -4.91 7.47
C ASP A 53 20.55 -5.28 8.93
N ARG A 54 19.55 -5.29 9.82
CA ARG A 54 19.70 -5.60 11.24
C ARG A 54 19.41 -7.06 11.59
N LEU A 55 18.85 -7.85 10.67
CA LEU A 55 18.40 -9.21 10.92
C LEU A 55 19.55 -10.10 11.40
N SER A 56 20.75 -9.94 10.82
CA SER A 56 21.92 -10.72 11.22
C SER A 56 22.53 -10.27 12.55
N ALA A 57 22.32 -9.02 12.95
CA ALA A 57 22.95 -8.44 14.15
C ALA A 57 22.10 -8.59 15.41
N GLU A 58 20.79 -8.84 15.28
CA GLU A 58 19.86 -8.82 16.41
C GLU A 58 19.10 -10.16 16.58
N PRO A 59 19.43 -10.99 17.59
CA PRO A 59 18.83 -12.31 17.80
C PRO A 59 17.31 -12.27 18.04
N ALA A 60 16.81 -11.20 18.66
CA ALA A 60 15.38 -11.02 18.89
C ALA A 60 14.59 -10.86 17.59
N LEU A 61 15.15 -10.15 16.60
CA LEU A 61 14.55 -10.00 15.28
C LEU A 61 14.57 -11.32 14.52
N GLN A 62 15.65 -12.11 14.62
CA GLN A 62 15.69 -13.45 14.01
C GLN A 62 14.61 -14.37 14.58
N SER A 63 14.38 -14.35 15.90
CA SER A 63 13.35 -15.16 16.54
C SER A 63 11.94 -14.80 16.04
N ILE A 64 11.64 -13.51 15.93
CA ILE A 64 10.35 -13.02 15.42
C ILE A 64 10.17 -13.40 13.95
N VAL A 65 11.19 -13.18 13.12
CA VAL A 65 11.13 -13.52 11.69
C VAL A 65 11.02 -15.04 11.50
N ARG A 66 11.76 -15.85 12.27
CA ARG A 66 11.64 -17.31 12.22
C ARG A 66 10.25 -17.82 12.61
N ARG A 67 9.58 -17.16 13.54
CA ARG A 67 8.23 -17.52 13.99
C ARG A 67 7.15 -17.08 13.00
N ASP A 68 7.21 -15.84 12.52
CA ASP A 68 6.07 -15.18 11.86
C ASP A 68 6.20 -15.14 10.32
N LEU A 69 7.40 -15.31 9.77
CA LEU A 69 7.63 -15.29 8.32
C LEU A 69 7.15 -16.57 7.60
N PRO A 70 7.26 -17.81 8.15
CA PRO A 70 6.78 -19.03 7.48
C PRO A 70 5.31 -18.94 7.04
N ASP A 71 4.45 -18.45 7.93
CA ASP A 71 3.00 -18.33 7.67
C ASP A 71 2.65 -17.22 6.65
N ARG A 72 3.62 -16.39 6.28
CA ARG A 72 3.45 -15.26 5.37
C ARG A 72 4.13 -15.46 4.02
N LEU A 73 4.93 -16.52 3.87
CA LEU A 73 5.58 -16.86 2.61
C LEU A 73 4.52 -17.34 1.62
N THR A 74 4.55 -16.76 0.42
CA THR A 74 3.73 -17.25 -0.69
C THR A 74 4.47 -18.37 -1.42
N GLN A 75 3.75 -19.16 -2.23
CA GLN A 75 4.37 -20.21 -3.05
C GLN A 75 5.54 -19.68 -3.90
N ARG A 76 5.41 -18.46 -4.44
CA ARG A 76 6.47 -17.80 -5.22
C ARG A 76 7.74 -17.52 -4.40
N ASP A 77 7.59 -17.28 -3.10
CA ASP A 77 8.71 -17.01 -2.20
C ASP A 77 9.44 -18.31 -1.83
N TYR A 78 8.70 -19.41 -1.70
CA TYR A 78 9.25 -20.76 -1.59
C TYR A 78 10.00 -21.18 -2.86
N ASP A 79 9.41 -20.96 -4.04
CA ASP A 79 10.03 -21.28 -5.34
C ASP A 79 11.35 -20.51 -5.56
N ARG A 80 11.48 -19.33 -4.93
CA ARG A 80 12.68 -18.50 -4.94
C ARG A 80 13.68 -18.83 -3.83
N ASN A 81 13.40 -19.84 -3.00
CA ASN A 81 14.20 -20.23 -1.85
C ASN A 81 14.56 -19.07 -0.91
N LEU A 82 13.68 -18.07 -0.78
CA LEU A 82 13.97 -16.87 0.01
C LEU A 82 14.23 -17.18 1.49
N TRP A 83 13.56 -18.22 2.02
CA TRP A 83 13.79 -18.70 3.37
C TRP A 83 15.24 -19.14 3.62
N HIS A 84 15.82 -19.88 2.67
CA HIS A 84 17.20 -20.36 2.77
C HIS A 84 18.24 -19.25 2.66
N ILE A 85 17.92 -18.19 1.90
CA ILE A 85 18.78 -17.00 1.81
C ILE A 85 18.83 -16.25 3.15
N LEU A 86 17.69 -16.20 3.87
CA LEU A 86 17.58 -15.52 5.16
C LEU A 86 18.15 -16.35 6.32
N PHE A 87 18.02 -17.68 6.28
CA PHE A 87 18.47 -18.59 7.34
C PHE A 87 19.24 -19.79 6.78
N PRO A 88 20.48 -19.60 6.29
CA PRO A 88 21.27 -20.67 5.70
C PRO A 88 21.61 -21.81 6.68
N GLU A 89 21.73 -21.51 7.98
CA GLU A 89 22.03 -22.49 9.04
C GLU A 89 20.93 -23.55 9.24
N THR A 90 19.70 -23.33 8.74
CA THR A 90 18.62 -24.32 8.85
C THR A 90 18.79 -25.55 7.96
N GLN A 91 19.84 -25.60 7.12
CA GLN A 91 20.20 -26.80 6.35
C GLN A 91 21.00 -27.84 7.13
N GLU A 92 21.71 -27.48 8.20
CA GLU A 92 22.58 -28.44 8.91
C GLU A 92 21.81 -29.43 9.80
N ASP A 93 20.50 -29.23 9.99
CA ASP A 93 19.63 -30.04 10.85
C ASP A 93 18.71 -31.00 10.05
N ARG A 94 19.21 -31.55 8.94
CA ARG A 94 18.61 -32.77 8.34
C ARG A 94 19.54 -33.96 8.58
N PRO A 95 19.22 -34.86 9.55
CA PRO A 95 19.88 -36.16 9.63
C PRO A 95 19.59 -37.03 8.39
#